data_AF-A0A0J5UYK9-F1
#
_entry.id   AF-A0A0J5UYK9-F1
#
_cell.length_a   1.000
_cell.length_b   1.000
_cell.length_c   1.000
_cell.angle_alpha   90.00
_cell.angle_beta   90.00
_cell.angle_gamma   90.00
#
_symmetry.space_group_name_H-M   'P 1'
#
loop_
_entity.id
_entity.type
_entity.pdbx_description
1 polymer ?
#
loop_
_entity_poly.entity_id
_entity_poly.type
_entity_poly.pdbx_seq_one_letter_code
_entity_poly.pdbx_strand_id
1 'polypeptide(L)'
;MTSKSENMEKEYKNLERLLASTLHYLSDDEVEEIDLEYLMEHTNGLREWWQQYREKNKKVLEKEIQHLLPSLSLEELEELKARLKK
;
A
#
# COMPACT_ATOMS: atom_id res chain seq x y z
N MET A 1 19.83 -22.73 9.47
CA MET A 1 18.93 -22.73 8.29
C MET A 1 17.51 -22.88 8.83
N THR A 2 16.72 -21.81 8.91
CA THR A 2 15.32 -21.92 9.36
C THR A 2 14.50 -22.65 8.29
N SER A 3 13.60 -23.52 8.75
CA SER A 3 12.73 -24.29 7.86
C SER A 3 11.69 -23.37 7.21
N LYS A 4 11.14 -23.77 6.05
CA LYS A 4 10.11 -23.00 5.33
C LYS A 4 8.88 -22.70 6.21
N SER A 5 8.54 -23.58 7.16
CA SER A 5 7.42 -23.36 8.08
C SER A 5 7.73 -22.29 9.13
N GLU A 6 8.95 -22.26 9.68
CA GLU A 6 9.37 -21.23 10.66
C GLU A 6 9.35 -19.82 10.06
N ASN A 7 9.74 -19.69 8.78
CA ASN A 7 9.65 -18.40 8.08
C ASN A 7 8.19 -17.97 7.86
N MET A 8 7.29 -18.88 7.47
CA MET A 8 5.87 -18.57 7.29
C MET A 8 5.20 -18.17 8.61
N GLU A 9 5.52 -18.86 9.71
CA GLU A 9 4.97 -18.52 11.03
C GLU A 9 5.42 -17.13 11.49
N LYS A 10 6.70 -16.77 11.23
CA LYS A 10 7.22 -15.43 11.51
C LYS A 10 6.54 -14.35 10.68
N GLU A 11 6.31 -14.61 9.39
CA GLU A 11 5.57 -13.69 8.51
C GLU A 11 4.13 -13.51 8.98
N TYR A 12 3.44 -14.59 9.34
CA TYR A 12 2.08 -14.55 9.87
C TYR A 12 1.98 -13.71 11.15
N LYS A 13 2.86 -13.98 12.13
CA LYS A 13 2.94 -13.19 13.38
C LYS A 13 3.23 -11.71 13.12
N ASN A 14 4.06 -11.41 12.11
CA ASN A 14 4.32 -10.03 11.73
C ASN A 14 3.07 -9.35 11.16
N LEU A 15 2.32 -10.03 10.28
CA LEU A 15 1.06 -9.51 9.73
C LEU A 15 0.00 -9.32 10.81
N GLU A 16 -0.15 -10.28 11.71
CA GLU A 16 -1.06 -10.19 12.86
C GLU A 16 -0.76 -8.96 13.72
N ARG A 17 0.52 -8.71 14.02
CA ARG A 17 0.97 -7.52 14.76
C ARG A 17 0.66 -6.22 14.02
N LEU A 18 0.92 -6.16 12.70
CA LEU A 18 0.62 -4.96 11.89
C LEU A 18 -0.90 -4.68 11.87
N LEU A 19 -1.71 -5.73 11.69
CA LEU A 19 -3.17 -5.62 11.71
C LEU A 19 -3.68 -5.15 13.08
N ALA A 20 -3.19 -5.75 14.17
CA ALA A 20 -3.57 -5.36 15.52
C ALA A 20 -3.24 -3.89 15.81
N SER A 21 -2.04 -3.43 15.43
CA SER A 21 -1.62 -2.03 15.64
C SER A 21 -2.49 -1.06 14.82
N THR A 22 -2.82 -1.43 13.58
CA THR A 22 -3.68 -0.63 12.71
C THR A 22 -5.10 -0.54 13.28
N LEU A 23 -5.69 -1.68 13.67
CA LEU A 23 -7.03 -1.72 14.24
C LEU A 23 -7.10 -0.98 15.59
N HIS A 24 -6.05 -1.06 16.40
CA HIS A 24 -5.98 -0.33 17.67
C HIS A 24 -6.09 1.18 17.46
N TYR A 25 -5.33 1.73 16.51
CA TYR A 25 -5.42 3.14 16.14
C TYR A 25 -6.81 3.51 15.57
N LEU A 26 -7.36 2.68 14.68
CA LEU A 26 -8.67 2.95 14.08
C LEU A 26 -9.83 2.81 15.07
N SER A 27 -9.63 2.11 16.19
CA SER A 27 -10.61 1.95 17.27
C SER A 27 -10.52 3.05 18.33
N ASP A 28 -9.57 3.98 18.20
CA ASP A 28 -9.46 5.10 19.11
C ASP A 28 -10.56 6.12 18.79
N ASP A 29 -11.53 6.24 19.71
CA ASP A 29 -12.70 7.11 19.56
C ASP A 29 -12.31 8.61 19.50
N GLU A 30 -11.06 8.97 19.85
CA GLU A 30 -10.52 10.33 19.70
C GLU A 30 -10.03 10.62 18.26
N VAL A 31 -9.85 9.59 17.43
CA VAL A 31 -9.41 9.73 16.03
C VAL A 31 -10.60 10.09 15.16
N GLU A 32 -10.83 11.39 14.96
CA GLU A 32 -11.87 11.89 14.05
C GLU A 32 -11.49 11.71 12.57
N GLU A 33 -10.20 11.82 12.24
CA GLU A 33 -9.66 11.64 10.89
C GLU A 33 -8.46 10.70 10.92
N ILE A 34 -8.44 9.74 9.99
CA ILE A 34 -7.34 8.77 9.89
C ILE A 34 -6.08 9.50 9.40
N ASP A 35 -5.09 9.62 10.29
CA ASP A 35 -3.75 10.04 9.95
C ASP A 35 -2.89 8.81 9.57
N LEU A 36 -2.78 8.61 8.26
CA LEU A 36 -1.98 7.53 7.70
C LEU A 36 -0.47 7.69 7.98
N GLU A 37 0.03 8.92 8.09
CA GLU A 37 1.45 9.13 8.33
C GLU A 37 1.80 8.77 9.78
N TYR A 38 0.95 9.17 10.73
CA TYR A 38 1.06 8.75 12.12
C TYR A 38 1.05 7.21 12.25
N LEU A 39 0.10 6.53 11.60
CA LEU A 39 0.04 5.06 11.57
C LEU A 39 1.34 4.42 11.07
N MET A 40 1.92 4.97 10.00
CA MET A 40 3.15 4.47 9.38
C MET A 40 4.38 4.72 10.25
N GLU A 41 4.42 5.83 10.99
CA GLU A 41 5.51 6.16 11.92
C GLU A 41 5.44 5.36 13.22
N HIS A 42 4.24 5.07 13.71
CA HIS A 42 4.01 4.42 15.01
C HIS A 42 3.82 2.91 14.92
N THR A 43 3.72 2.36 13.71
CA THR A 43 3.64 0.90 13.49
C THR A 43 4.89 0.39 12.78
N ASN A 44 5.84 -0.12 13.57
CA ASN A 44 7.10 -0.67 13.04
C ASN A 44 6.84 -1.72 11.94
N GLY A 45 7.44 -1.53 10.76
CA GLY A 45 7.34 -2.44 9.62
C GLY A 45 6.13 -2.21 8.71
N LEU A 46 5.21 -1.30 9.07
CA LEU A 46 4.01 -1.04 8.27
C LEU A 46 4.36 -0.37 6.94
N ARG A 47 5.27 0.61 6.95
CA ARG A 47 5.70 1.33 5.76
C ARG A 47 6.38 0.41 4.75
N GLU A 48 7.32 -0.41 5.20
CA GLU A 48 8.05 -1.35 4.35
C GLU A 48 7.10 -2.40 3.77
N TRP A 49 6.21 -2.94 4.61
CA TRP A 49 5.21 -3.90 4.16
C TRP A 49 4.27 -3.28 3.11
N TRP A 50 3.80 -2.05 3.35
CA TRP A 50 2.92 -1.33 2.43
C TRP A 50 3.59 -1.05 1.08
N GLN A 51 4.85 -0.62 1.10
CA GLN A 51 5.63 -0.43 -0.12
C GLN A 51 5.79 -1.72 -0.91
N GLN A 52 6.15 -2.83 -0.24
CA GLN A 52 6.27 -4.13 -0.91
C GLN A 52 4.94 -4.62 -1.48
N TYR A 53 3.84 -4.39 -0.75
CA TYR A 53 2.51 -4.71 -1.24
C TYR A 53 2.19 -3.91 -2.50
N ARG A 54 2.44 -2.60 -2.52
CA ARG A 54 2.22 -1.75 -3.71
C ARG A 54 3.06 -2.20 -4.89
N GLU A 55 4.33 -2.53 -4.68
CA GLU A 55 5.21 -2.98 -5.76
C GLU A 55 4.77 -4.34 -6.33
N LYS A 56 4.35 -5.28 -5.48
CA LYS A 56 3.79 -6.57 -5.93
C LYS A 56 2.53 -6.39 -6.77
N ASN A 57 1.73 -5.37 -6.45
CA ASN A 57 0.49 -5.06 -7.15
C ASN A 57 0.68 -4.07 -8.33
N LYS A 58 1.91 -3.62 -8.61
CA LYS A 58 2.21 -2.72 -9.72
C LYS A 58 1.65 -3.21 -11.05
N LYS A 59 1.76 -4.51 -11.34
CA LYS A 59 1.22 -5.11 -12.57
C LYS A 59 -0.30 -5.04 -12.69
N VAL A 60 -1.00 -5.05 -11.56
CA VAL A 60 -2.46 -4.89 -11.53
C VAL A 60 -2.80 -3.44 -11.84
N LEU A 61 -2.13 -2.51 -11.17
CA LEU A 61 -2.26 -1.08 -11.40
C LEU A 61 -1.95 -0.69 -12.86
N GLU A 62 -0.89 -1.24 -13.46
CA GLU A 62 -0.54 -1.01 -14.86
C GLU A 62 -1.68 -1.42 -15.81
N LYS A 63 -2.31 -2.57 -15.55
CA LYS A 63 -3.44 -3.06 -16.36
C LYS A 63 -4.68 -2.18 -16.22
N GLU A 64 -4.98 -1.74 -15.00
CA GLU A 64 -6.09 -0.83 -14.73
C GLU A 64 -5.89 0.50 -15.46
N ILE A 65 -4.68 1.07 -15.39
CA ILE A 65 -4.33 2.29 -16.14
C ILE A 65 -4.51 2.05 -17.64
N GLN A 66 -3.95 0.97 -18.19
CA GLN A 66 -4.07 0.64 -19.61
C GLN A 66 -5.53 0.51 -20.07
N HIS A 67 -6.43 0.02 -19.22
CA HIS A 67 -7.84 -0.08 -19.53
C HIS A 67 -8.56 1.28 -19.54
N LEU A 68 -8.07 2.24 -18.77
CA LEU A 68 -8.62 3.59 -18.69
C LEU A 68 -8.10 4.52 -19.79
N LEU A 69 -6.88 4.30 -20.29
CA LEU A 69 -6.28 5.16 -21.33
C LEU A 69 -7.19 5.41 -22.56
N PRO A 70 -7.94 4.42 -23.10
CA PRO A 70 -8.82 4.64 -24.25
C PRO A 70 -10.02 5.54 -23.97
N SER A 71 -10.42 5.72 -22.70
CA SER A 71 -11.53 6.59 -22.30
C SER A 71 -11.14 8.06 -22.19
N LEU A 72 -9.84 8.36 -22.20
CA LEU A 72 -9.33 9.72 -22.12
C LEU A 72 -9.37 10.39 -23.50
N SER A 73 -9.70 11.68 -23.51
CA SER A 73 -9.58 12.54 -24.68
C SER A 73 -8.12 12.78 -25.06
N LEU A 74 -7.89 13.31 -26.26
CA LEU A 74 -6.54 13.67 -26.73
C LEU A 74 -5.86 14.68 -25.79
N GLU A 75 -6.60 15.70 -25.34
CA GLU A 75 -6.09 16.74 -24.43
C GLU A 75 -5.66 16.14 -23.08
N GLU A 76 -6.48 15.27 -22.50
CA GLU A 76 -6.15 14.56 -21.25
C GLU A 76 -4.93 13.63 -21.40
N LEU A 77 -4.79 12.97 -22.55
CA LEU A 77 -3.62 12.14 -22.87
C LEU A 77 -2.35 12.99 -23.05
N GLU A 78 -2.45 14.16 -23.67
CA GLU A 78 -1.34 15.10 -23.82
C GLU A 78 -0.89 15.69 -22.47
N GLU A 79 -1.83 16.05 -21.60
CA GLU A 79 -1.56 16.49 -20.23
C GLU A 79 -0.90 15.39 -19.40
N LEU A 80 -1.44 14.17 -19.45
CA LEU A 80 -0.85 13.00 -18.77
C LEU A 80 0.59 12.76 -19.25
N LYS A 81 0.83 12.80 -20.57
CA LYS A 81 2.16 12.65 -21.17
C LYS A 81 3.12 13.74 -20.71
N ALA A 82 2.67 14.99 -20.59
CA ALA A 82 3.49 16.10 -20.12
C ALA A 82 3.89 15.93 -18.64
N ARG A 83 2.97 15.44 -17.79
CA ARG A 83 3.23 15.16 -16.38
C ARG A 83 4.24 14.03 -16.16
N LEU A 84 4.18 12.97 -16.99
CA LEU A 84 5.08 11.81 -16.89
C LEU A 84 6.50 12.06 -17.42
N LYS A 85 6.71 13.11 -18.21
CA LYS A 85 8.03 13.50 -18.73
C LYS A 85 8.86 14.35 -17.75
N LYS A 86 8.29 14.75 -16.61
CA LYS A 86 8.99 15.42 -15.50
C LYS A 86 9.57 14.40 -14.54
#